data_AF-A0A353TZ07-F1
#
_entry.id   AF-A0A353TZ07-F1
#
_cell.length_a   1.000
_cell.length_b   1.000
_cell.length_c   1.000
_cell.angle_alpha   90.00
_cell.angle_beta   90.00
_cell.angle_gamma   90.00
#
_symmetry.space_group_name_H-M   'P 1'
#
loop_
_entity.id
_entity.type
_entity.pdbx_description
1 polymer ?
#
loop_
_entity_poly.entity_id
_entity_poly.type
_entity_poly.pdbx_seq_one_letter_code
_entity_poly.pdbx_strand_id
1 'polypeptide(L)'
;MLKSPLQVARGSYNPKMPKSLKGKVKIVEGNKTQSVADQADIEKIFPNTYGMPVIFFEEGTEQKKYPAYNVGVILSGGQAPGG
;
A
#
# COMPACT_ATOMS: atom_id res chain seq x y z
N MET A 1 -13.72 -29.42 3.78
CA MET A 1 -14.23 -28.95 5.09
C MET A 1 -15.52 -28.16 4.84
N LEU A 2 -16.60 -28.48 5.54
CA LEU A 2 -17.86 -27.73 5.44
C LEU A 2 -17.67 -26.36 6.11
N LYS A 3 -17.93 -25.26 5.41
CA LYS A 3 -17.88 -23.91 6.00
C LYS A 3 -19.07 -23.71 6.93
N SER A 4 -18.85 -23.07 8.08
CA SER A 4 -19.95 -22.69 8.97
C SER A 4 -20.82 -21.59 8.33
N PRO A 5 -22.11 -21.46 8.71
CA PRO A 5 -22.97 -20.38 8.22
C PRO A 5 -22.35 -18.98 8.42
N LEU A 6 -21.64 -18.77 9.54
CA LEU A 6 -20.94 -17.51 9.81
C LEU A 6 -19.75 -17.27 8.86
N GLN A 7 -18.99 -18.31 8.52
CA GLN A 7 -17.90 -18.19 7.54
C GLN A 7 -18.44 -17.83 6.15
N VAL A 8 -19.58 -18.39 5.77
CA VAL A 8 -20.27 -18.05 4.51
C VAL A 8 -20.72 -16.59 4.53
N ALA A 9 -21.42 -16.16 5.58
CA ALA A 9 -21.88 -14.77 5.72
C ALA A 9 -20.72 -13.77 5.81
N ARG A 10 -19.59 -14.13 6.44
CA ARG A 10 -18.42 -13.25 6.51
C ARG A 10 -17.68 -13.15 5.18
N GLY A 11 -17.67 -14.21 4.38
CA GLY A 11 -17.06 -14.22 3.04
C GLY A 11 -17.73 -13.27 2.05
N SER A 12 -18.99 -12.89 2.26
CA SER A 12 -19.70 -11.91 1.42
C SER A 12 -19.48 -10.45 1.85
N TYR A 13 -18.74 -10.19 2.93
CA TYR A 13 -18.45 -8.83 3.36
C TYR A 13 -17.50 -8.15 2.37
N ASN A 14 -17.92 -7.00 1.83
CA ASN A 14 -17.04 -6.15 1.02
C ASN A 14 -16.33 -5.11 1.90
N PRO A 15 -14.99 -5.13 2.01
CA PRO A 15 -14.26 -4.14 2.79
C PRO A 15 -14.50 -2.70 2.32
N LYS A 16 -14.55 -1.78 3.28
CA LYS A 16 -14.71 -0.35 2.99
C LYS A 16 -13.39 0.20 2.44
N MET A 17 -13.43 0.71 1.21
CA MET A 17 -12.28 1.34 0.55
C MET A 17 -12.35 2.88 0.61
N PRO A 18 -11.21 3.59 0.77
CA PRO A 18 -11.14 5.04 0.61
C PRO A 18 -11.66 5.50 -0.76
N LYS A 19 -12.32 6.66 -0.82
CA LYS A 19 -12.85 7.22 -2.08
C LYS A 19 -11.75 7.40 -3.14
N SER A 20 -10.57 7.84 -2.71
CA SER A 20 -9.40 8.05 -3.57
C SER A 20 -8.90 6.79 -4.29
N LEU A 21 -9.30 5.59 -3.86
CA LEU A 21 -8.88 4.32 -4.47
C LEU A 21 -9.99 3.63 -5.29
N LYS A 22 -11.18 4.23 -5.38
CA LYS A 22 -12.33 3.62 -6.10
C LYS A 22 -12.34 3.89 -7.61
N GLY A 23 -11.44 4.71 -8.11
CA GLY A 23 -11.46 5.17 -9.49
C GLY A 23 -10.09 5.57 -9.99
N LYS A 24 -10.06 6.61 -10.81
CA LYS A 24 -8.83 7.19 -11.32
C LYS A 24 -8.05 7.82 -10.17
N VAL A 25 -6.75 7.58 -10.13
CA VAL A 25 -5.88 8.02 -9.04
C VAL A 25 -4.85 9.00 -9.58
N LYS A 26 -4.71 10.14 -8.92
CA LYS A 26 -3.61 11.08 -9.11
C LYS A 26 -2.63 10.95 -7.94
N ILE A 27 -1.36 10.88 -8.26
CA ILE A 27 -0.26 10.89 -7.29
C ILE A 27 0.13 12.34 -7.01
N VAL A 28 0.23 12.71 -5.75
CA VAL A 28 0.73 14.00 -5.29
C VAL A 28 1.91 13.78 -4.37
N GLU A 29 3.05 14.39 -4.70
CA GLU A 29 4.25 14.34 -3.87
C GLU A 29 4.17 15.40 -2.78
N GLY A 30 4.39 14.98 -1.53
CA GLY A 30 4.55 15.84 -0.38
C GLY A 30 6.03 16.10 -0.05
N ASN A 31 6.29 16.40 1.22
CA ASN A 31 7.63 16.69 1.70
C ASN A 31 8.55 15.47 1.60
N LYS A 32 9.85 15.72 1.36
CA LYS A 32 10.91 14.71 1.50
C LYS A 32 10.98 14.20 2.94
N THR A 33 11.27 12.92 3.08
CA THR A 33 11.41 12.27 4.40
C THR A 33 12.85 12.34 4.91
N GLN A 34 13.05 11.98 6.16
CA GLN A 34 14.38 11.76 6.76
C GLN A 34 14.28 10.65 7.80
N SER A 35 15.39 10.01 8.13
CA SER A 35 15.43 9.08 9.25
C SER A 35 15.26 9.81 10.58
N VAL A 36 14.76 9.08 11.58
CA VAL A 36 14.62 9.59 12.96
C VAL A 36 15.98 9.90 13.59
N ALA A 37 17.01 9.13 13.26
CA ALA A 37 18.39 9.30 13.72
C ALA A 37 19.39 8.91 12.62
N ASP A 38 20.67 9.22 12.83
CA ASP A 38 21.81 8.79 12.00
C ASP A 38 21.72 9.15 10.51
N GLN A 39 21.22 10.34 10.20
CA GLN A 39 20.87 10.77 8.83
C GLN A 39 22.04 10.59 7.85
N ALA A 40 23.24 11.03 8.23
CA ALA A 40 24.41 10.97 7.36
C ALA A 40 24.85 9.54 7.02
N ASP A 41 24.69 8.59 7.94
CA ASP A 41 25.11 7.21 7.71
C ASP A 41 24.03 6.41 7.00
N ILE A 42 22.76 6.64 7.33
CA ILE A 42 21.63 6.02 6.62
C ILE A 42 21.58 6.50 5.16
N GLU A 43 21.83 7.78 4.90
CA GLU A 43 21.87 8.32 3.52
C GLU A 43 22.95 7.63 2.67
N LYS A 44 24.14 7.37 3.24
CA LYS A 44 25.22 6.65 2.55
C LYS A 44 24.84 5.20 2.23
N ILE A 45 24.11 4.54 3.12
CA ILE A 45 23.69 3.13 2.95
C ILE A 45 22.57 3.01 1.90
N PHE A 46 21.70 4.01 1.80
CA PHE A 46 20.51 4.00 0.93
C PHE A 46 20.52 5.13 -0.12
N PRO A 47 21.53 5.20 -1.00
CA PRO A 47 21.74 6.35 -1.89
C PRO A 47 20.61 6.57 -2.91
N ASN A 48 19.83 5.52 -3.22
CA ASN A 48 18.78 5.58 -4.23
C ASN A 48 17.37 5.79 -3.65
N THR A 49 17.21 5.67 -2.33
CA THR A 49 15.88 5.65 -1.69
C THR A 49 15.78 6.54 -0.46
N TYR A 50 16.89 7.03 0.08
CA TYR A 50 16.87 7.96 1.19
C TYR A 50 16.20 9.29 0.80
N GLY A 51 15.32 9.78 1.66
CA GLY A 51 14.65 11.07 1.48
C GLY A 51 13.58 11.11 0.39
N MET A 52 13.08 9.96 -0.08
CA MET A 52 11.93 9.92 -0.98
C MET A 52 10.71 10.65 -0.36
N PRO A 53 9.87 11.31 -1.18
CA PRO A 53 8.76 12.09 -0.69
C PRO A 53 7.63 11.23 -0.15
N VAL A 54 6.83 11.80 0.74
CA VAL A 54 5.53 11.23 1.10
C VAL A 54 4.61 11.29 -0.12
N ILE A 55 3.89 10.20 -0.39
CA ILE A 55 2.95 10.12 -1.52
C ILE A 55 1.51 10.18 -1.01
N PHE A 56 0.71 11.07 -1.62
CA PHE A 56 -0.72 11.16 -1.42
C PHE A 56 -1.48 10.75 -2.68
N PHE A 57 -2.68 10.20 -2.48
CA PHE A 57 -3.59 9.84 -3.55
C PHE A 57 -4.81 10.75 -3.54
N GLU A 58 -5.02 11.45 -4.65
CA GLU A 58 -6.19 12.27 -4.93
C GLU A 58 -7.02 11.65 -6.07
N GLU A 59 -8.26 12.13 -6.22
CA GLU A 59 -9.08 11.77 -7.37
C GLU A 59 -8.42 12.27 -8.67
N GLY A 60 -8.17 11.34 -9.58
CA GLY A 60 -7.56 11.61 -10.88
C GLY A 60 -8.60 11.87 -11.97
N THR A 61 -8.18 12.61 -13.00
CA THR A 61 -8.98 12.83 -14.22
C THR A 61 -8.64 11.83 -15.32
N GLU A 62 -7.41 11.30 -15.30
CA GLU A 62 -6.88 10.38 -16.31
C GLU A 62 -6.85 8.93 -15.81
N GLN A 63 -7.15 7.99 -16.71
CA GLN A 63 -7.01 6.56 -16.44
C GLN A 63 -5.75 6.05 -17.12
N LYS A 64 -4.74 5.70 -16.34
CA LYS A 64 -3.55 5.02 -16.85
C LYS A 64 -3.84 3.52 -16.98
N LYS A 65 -3.51 2.95 -18.13
CA LYS A 65 -3.53 1.50 -18.34
C LYS A 65 -2.15 0.96 -17.97
N TYR A 66 -2.14 0.00 -17.08
CA TYR A 66 -0.94 -0.73 -16.70
C TYR A 66 -1.01 -2.15 -17.26
N PRO A 67 0.13 -2.76 -17.64
CA PRO A 67 0.15 -4.17 -18.01
C PRO A 67 -0.19 -5.06 -16.82
N ALA A 68 -0.47 -6.34 -17.07
CA ALA A 68 -0.55 -7.33 -16.01
C ALA A 68 0.83 -7.48 -15.31
N TYR A 69 0.81 -7.65 -14.00
CA TYR A 69 2.01 -7.85 -13.18
C TYR A 69 1.97 -9.22 -12.52
N ASN A 70 3.12 -9.90 -12.50
CA ASN A 70 3.34 -11.02 -11.59
C ASN A 70 3.78 -10.45 -10.23
N VAL A 71 3.05 -10.78 -9.17
CA VAL A 71 3.28 -10.23 -7.81
C VAL A 71 3.60 -11.37 -6.85
N GLY A 72 4.73 -11.24 -6.14
CA GLY A 72 5.07 -12.10 -5.00
C GLY A 72 4.57 -11.49 -3.70
N VAL A 73 3.95 -12.30 -2.84
CA VAL A 73 3.46 -11.87 -1.52
C VAL A 73 4.10 -12.76 -0.45
N ILE A 74 4.66 -12.13 0.59
CA ILE A 74 5.28 -12.81 1.73
C ILE A 74 4.55 -12.37 3.01
N LEU A 75 4.06 -13.33 3.80
CA LEU A 75 3.56 -13.11 5.15
C LEU A 75 4.68 -13.48 6.13
N SER A 76 5.18 -12.51 6.90
CA SER A 76 6.35 -12.67 7.78
C SER A 76 6.00 -12.36 9.24
N GLY A 77 6.67 -13.04 10.17
CA GLY A 77 6.45 -12.91 11.60
C GLY A 77 5.28 -13.74 12.13
N GLY A 78 4.70 -13.29 13.24
CA GLY A 78 3.54 -13.94 13.87
C GLY A 78 2.22 -13.62 13.16
N GLN A 79 1.24 -14.51 13.28
CA GLN A 79 -0.08 -14.33 12.67
C GLN A 79 -0.81 -13.10 13.24
N ALA A 80 -1.41 -12.31 12.36
CA ALA A 80 -2.28 -11.18 12.71
C ALA A 80 -3.60 -11.28 11.93
N PRO A 81 -4.78 -11.20 12.60
CA PRO A 81 -6.07 -11.25 11.90
C PRO A 81 -6.21 -10.14 10.87
N GLY A 82 -6.38 -10.52 9.59
CA GLY A 82 -6.56 -9.59 8.47
C GLY A 82 -5.34 -9.42 7.56
N GLY A 83 -4.19 -9.99 7.96
CA GLY A 83 -3.02 -10.17 7.08
C GLY A 83 -3.20 -11.30 6.08
#